data_AF-A0A6A4HFM4-F1
#
_entry.id   AF-A0A6A4HFM4-F1
#
_cell.length_a   1.000
_cell.length_b   1.000
_cell.length_c   1.000
_cell.angle_alpha   90.00
_cell.angle_beta   90.00
_cell.angle_gamma   90.00
#
_symmetry.space_group_name_H-M   'P 1'
#
loop_
_entity.id
_entity.type
_entity.pdbx_description
1 polymer ?
#
loop_
_entity_poly.entity_id
_entity_poly.type
_entity_poly.pdbx_seq_one_letter_code
_entity_poly.pdbx_strand_id
1 'polypeptide(L)'
;MSEPASPSNFLSSWNTEHSPFVSIIGTNHVPSTAELKSLKAHLVHPEIELSRLETEIDRVQTLLSGLLSEKQKLKDYVEAHRALASPVRQIPPETLAEIFVECLPTAPSYPVRSLAEAPLILTIICRDWRRVALTTPRLWASLH
;
A
#
# COMPACT_ATOMS: atom_id res chain seq x y z
N MET A 1 -22.70 -14.01 8.45
CA MET A 1 -21.23 -14.07 8.28
C MET A 1 -20.96 -15.06 7.17
N SER A 2 -20.71 -14.55 5.96
CA SER A 2 -20.47 -15.39 4.78
C SER A 2 -19.01 -15.82 4.78
N GLU A 3 -18.82 -17.12 4.89
CA GLU A 3 -17.56 -17.85 4.80
C GLU A 3 -16.97 -17.63 3.39
N PRO A 4 -15.70 -17.19 3.25
CA PRO A 4 -15.11 -17.04 1.94
C PRO A 4 -14.87 -18.42 1.34
N ALA A 5 -15.37 -18.62 0.13
CA ALA A 5 -15.20 -19.83 -0.66
C ALA A 5 -13.74 -20.29 -0.65
N SER A 6 -13.53 -21.50 -0.12
CA SER A 6 -12.25 -22.22 -0.17
C SER A 6 -11.81 -22.34 -1.64
N PRO A 7 -10.62 -21.87 -2.03
CA PRO A 7 -10.17 -21.95 -3.41
C PRO A 7 -10.00 -23.43 -3.76
N SER A 8 -10.84 -23.83 -4.69
CA SER A 8 -11.08 -25.19 -5.13
C SER A 8 -9.80 -25.84 -5.63
N ASN A 9 -9.45 -26.98 -5.03
CA ASN A 9 -8.75 -28.12 -5.62
C ASN A 9 -8.03 -27.88 -6.95
N PHE A 10 -6.80 -27.35 -6.91
CA PHE A 10 -5.81 -27.70 -7.92
C PHE A 10 -5.23 -29.06 -7.55
N LEU A 11 -6.00 -30.13 -7.76
CA LEU A 11 -5.40 -31.46 -7.86
C LEU A 11 -4.50 -31.41 -9.10
N SER A 12 -3.23 -31.08 -8.89
CA SER A 12 -2.23 -30.98 -9.94
C SER A 12 -2.19 -32.30 -10.70
N SER A 13 -2.57 -32.28 -11.98
CA SER A 13 -2.34 -33.40 -12.90
C SER A 13 -0.84 -33.69 -13.08
N TRP A 14 0.02 -32.77 -12.64
CA TRP A 14 1.47 -32.86 -12.67
C TRP A 14 1.97 -33.36 -11.30
N ASN A 15 1.92 -34.67 -11.07
CA ASN A 15 2.54 -35.34 -9.93
C ASN A 15 3.63 -36.31 -10.42
N THR A 16 4.85 -36.15 -9.89
CA THR A 16 6.00 -36.99 -10.21
C THR A 16 5.82 -38.46 -9.82
N GLU A 17 4.95 -38.75 -8.85
CA GLU A 17 4.61 -40.12 -8.43
C GLU A 17 3.93 -40.92 -9.55
N HIS A 18 3.24 -40.24 -10.48
CA HIS A 18 2.61 -40.86 -11.65
C HIS A 18 3.50 -40.83 -12.91
N SER A 19 4.76 -40.38 -12.78
CA SER A 19 5.67 -40.31 -13.91
C SER A 19 6.15 -41.71 -14.32
N PRO A 20 6.27 -42.01 -15.63
CA PRO A 20 6.94 -43.22 -16.10
C PRO A 20 8.42 -43.28 -15.68
N PHE A 21 8.98 -42.18 -15.19
CA PHE A 21 10.36 -42.05 -14.72
C PHE A 21 10.47 -41.94 -13.19
N VAL A 22 9.40 -42.24 -12.42
CA VAL A 22 9.38 -42.10 -10.96
C VAL A 22 10.54 -42.81 -10.25
N SER A 23 10.95 -43.99 -10.73
CA SER A 23 12.03 -44.78 -10.13
C SER A 23 13.42 -44.20 -10.33
N ILE A 24 13.59 -43.30 -11.30
CA ILE A 24 14.88 -42.68 -11.63
C ILE A 24 14.95 -41.21 -11.23
N ILE A 25 13.81 -40.53 -11.07
CA ILE A 25 13.73 -39.15 -10.58
C ILE A 25 14.34 -39.08 -9.17
N GLY A 26 15.31 -38.19 -8.96
CA GLY A 26 15.98 -38.01 -7.66
C GLY A 26 17.15 -38.98 -7.41
N THR A 27 17.58 -39.76 -8.40
CA THR A 27 18.72 -40.68 -8.29
C THR A 27 19.93 -40.21 -9.11
N ASN A 28 21.11 -40.82 -8.90
CA ASN A 28 22.31 -40.58 -9.72
C ASN A 28 22.33 -41.42 -11.03
N HIS A 29 21.18 -41.94 -11.48
CA HIS A 29 21.07 -42.74 -12.70
C HIS A 29 21.46 -41.91 -13.94
N VAL A 30 22.27 -42.48 -14.83
CA VAL A 30 22.66 -41.85 -16.10
C VAL A 30 21.76 -42.39 -17.20
N PRO A 31 20.87 -41.57 -17.79
CA PRO A 31 19.94 -42.07 -18.82
C PRO A 31 20.67 -42.43 -20.11
N SER A 32 20.31 -43.56 -20.69
CA SER A 32 20.68 -43.97 -22.04
C SER A 32 20.10 -43.04 -23.10
N THR A 33 20.61 -43.11 -24.32
CA THR A 33 20.13 -42.31 -25.46
C THR A 33 18.64 -42.55 -25.78
N ALA A 34 18.16 -43.78 -25.59
CA ALA A 34 16.75 -44.13 -25.76
C ALA A 34 15.87 -43.53 -24.64
N GLU A 35 16.31 -43.61 -23.38
CA GLU A 35 15.63 -42.98 -22.25
C GLU A 35 15.58 -41.45 -22.40
N LEU A 36 16.66 -40.83 -22.86
CA LEU A 36 16.70 -39.39 -23.16
C LEU A 36 15.68 -38.98 -24.22
N LYS A 37 15.49 -39.80 -25.27
CA LYS A 37 14.48 -39.54 -26.30
C LYS A 37 13.06 -39.61 -25.71
N SER A 38 12.78 -40.62 -24.90
CA SER A 38 11.49 -40.79 -24.22
C SER A 38 11.22 -39.68 -23.20
N LEU A 39 12.23 -39.26 -22.43
CA LEU A 39 12.16 -38.14 -21.49
C LEU A 39 11.78 -36.85 -22.21
N LYS A 40 12.51 -36.49 -23.27
CA LYS A 40 12.21 -35.30 -24.08
C LYS A 40 10.79 -35.33 -24.63
N ALA A 41 10.35 -36.47 -25.17
CA ALA A 41 8.99 -36.61 -25.69
C ALA A 41 7.92 -36.41 -24.59
N HIS A 42 8.19 -36.87 -23.36
CA HIS A 42 7.28 -36.72 -22.23
C HIS A 42 7.21 -35.28 -21.70
N LEU A 43 8.25 -34.48 -21.90
CA LEU A 43 8.31 -33.07 -21.46
C LEU A 43 7.61 -32.09 -22.40
N VAL A 44 7.37 -32.45 -23.66
CA VAL A 44 6.77 -31.56 -24.67
C VAL A 44 5.46 -30.94 -24.19
N HIS A 45 4.53 -31.75 -23.67
CA HIS A 45 3.23 -31.25 -23.23
C HIS A 45 3.33 -30.41 -21.94
N PRO A 46 4.00 -30.86 -20.85
CA PRO A 46 4.24 -30.02 -19.68
C PRO A 46 4.88 -28.68 -19.99
N GLU A 47 5.85 -28.62 -20.92
CA GLU A 47 6.52 -27.38 -21.33
C GLU A 47 5.55 -26.41 -22.03
N ILE A 48 4.67 -26.91 -22.90
CA ILE A 48 3.63 -26.10 -23.55
C ILE A 48 2.66 -25.54 -22.51
N GLU A 49 2.20 -26.36 -21.57
CA GLU A 49 1.27 -25.93 -20.53
C GLU A 49 1.91 -24.94 -19.56
N LEU A 50 3.19 -25.12 -19.22
CA LEU A 50 3.96 -24.17 -18.42
C LEU A 50 4.02 -22.82 -19.13
N SER A 51 4.41 -22.79 -20.41
CA SER A 51 4.48 -21.56 -21.20
C SER A 51 3.12 -20.86 -21.33
N ARG A 52 2.04 -21.64 -21.46
CA ARG A 52 0.66 -21.11 -21.45
C ARG A 52 0.33 -20.43 -20.13
N LEU A 53 0.66 -21.07 -19.01
CA LEU A 53 0.41 -20.52 -17.67
C LEU A 53 1.25 -19.27 -17.40
N GLU A 54 2.53 -19.28 -17.77
CA GLU A 54 3.41 -18.11 -17.67
C GLU A 54 2.84 -16.91 -18.43
N THR A 55 2.42 -17.12 -19.67
CA THR A 55 1.78 -16.07 -20.49
C THR A 55 0.53 -15.50 -19.83
N GLU A 56 -0.32 -16.37 -19.26
CA GLU A 56 -1.56 -15.95 -18.61
C GLU A 56 -1.29 -15.22 -17.29
N ILE A 57 -0.28 -15.66 -16.52
CA ILE A 57 0.18 -14.98 -15.32
C ILE A 57 0.66 -13.58 -15.68
N ASP A 58 1.53 -13.44 -16.68
CA ASP A 58 2.05 -12.13 -17.12
C ASP A 58 0.92 -11.20 -17.59
N ARG A 59 -0.06 -11.74 -18.31
CA ARG A 59 -1.25 -11.00 -18.75
C ARG A 59 -2.06 -10.47 -17.58
N VAL A 60 -2.37 -11.33 -16.60
CA VAL A 60 -3.16 -10.96 -15.41
C VAL A 60 -2.38 -10.00 -14.52
N GLN A 61 -1.08 -10.20 -14.34
CA GLN A 61 -0.22 -9.28 -13.58
C GLN A 61 -0.17 -7.89 -14.23
N THR A 62 -0.04 -7.83 -15.56
CA THR A 62 -0.09 -6.56 -16.30
C THR A 62 -1.41 -5.84 -16.09
N LEU A 63 -2.54 -6.55 -16.23
CA LEU A 63 -3.86 -5.97 -15.99
C LEU A 63 -4.01 -5.47 -14.55
N LEU A 64 -3.60 -6.27 -13.57
CA LEU A 64 -3.65 -5.90 -12.16
C LEU A 64 -2.82 -4.65 -11.88
N SER A 65 -1.61 -4.57 -12.43
CA SER A 65 -0.75 -3.40 -12.27
C SER A 65 -1.39 -2.12 -12.82
N GLY A 66 -2.06 -2.21 -13.98
CA GLY A 66 -2.79 -1.10 -14.59
C GLY A 66 -3.94 -0.61 -13.71
N LEU A 67 -4.78 -1.54 -13.23
CA LEU A 67 -5.90 -1.23 -12.35
C LEU A 67 -5.44 -0.61 -11.01
N LEU A 68 -4.34 -1.10 -10.44
CA LEU A 68 -3.78 -0.53 -9.21
C LEU A 68 -3.27 0.90 -9.43
N SER A 69 -2.64 1.18 -10.58
CA SER A 69 -2.21 2.53 -10.94
C SER A 69 -3.39 3.49 -11.09
N GLU A 70 -4.45 3.07 -11.79
CA GLU A 70 -5.66 3.87 -11.95
C GLU A 70 -6.38 4.13 -10.62
N LYS A 71 -6.53 3.10 -9.79
CA LYS A 71 -7.06 3.22 -8.44
C LYS A 71 -6.29 4.25 -7.61
N GLN A 72 -4.96 4.24 -7.68
CA GLN A 72 -4.13 5.17 -6.94
C GLN A 72 -4.36 6.61 -7.40
N LYS A 73 -4.35 6.86 -8.72
CA LYS A 73 -4.64 8.19 -9.29
C LYS A 73 -6.01 8.72 -8.87
N LEU A 74 -7.03 7.86 -8.90
CA LEU A 74 -8.39 8.24 -8.50
C LEU A 74 -8.46 8.55 -7.00
N LYS A 75 -7.76 7.76 -6.17
CA LYS A 75 -7.67 8.02 -4.73
C LYS A 75 -7.03 9.37 -4.45
N ASP A 76 -5.91 9.68 -5.11
CA ASP A 76 -5.21 10.95 -4.95
C ASP A 76 -6.08 12.14 -5.40
N TYR A 77 -6.80 11.98 -6.53
CA TYR A 77 -7.76 12.97 -7.01
C TYR A 77 -8.88 13.24 -5.98
N VAL A 78 -9.50 12.18 -5.46
CA VAL A 78 -10.57 12.30 -4.46
C VAL A 78 -10.06 12.96 -3.19
N GLU A 79 -8.88 12.59 -2.71
CA GLU A 79 -8.32 13.13 -1.47
C GLU A 79 -7.98 14.62 -1.61
N ALA A 80 -7.42 15.04 -2.75
CA ALA A 80 -7.17 16.46 -3.02
C ALA A 80 -8.45 17.29 -2.95
N HIS A 81 -9.56 16.79 -3.51
CA HIS A 81 -10.84 17.49 -3.49
C HIS A 81 -11.50 17.48 -2.11
N ARG A 82 -11.40 16.37 -1.37
CA ARG A 82 -11.84 16.31 0.03
C ARG A 82 -11.08 17.28 0.91
N ALA A 83 -9.77 17.40 0.70
CA ALA A 83 -8.94 18.37 1.40
C ALA A 83 -9.36 19.82 1.12
N LEU A 84 -9.80 20.14 -0.11
CA LEU A 84 -10.37 21.45 -0.46
C LEU A 84 -11.73 21.68 0.21
N ALA A 85 -12.58 20.66 0.27
CA ALA A 85 -13.88 20.72 0.93
C ALA A 85 -13.80 20.63 2.46
N SER A 86 -12.59 20.49 3.04
CA SER A 86 -12.41 20.35 4.47
C SER A 86 -12.95 21.59 5.21
N PRO A 87 -13.77 21.40 6.27
CA PRO A 87 -14.32 22.51 7.05
C PRO A 87 -13.26 23.49 7.54
N VAL A 88 -12.06 23.01 7.86
CA VAL A 88 -10.95 23.84 8.36
C VAL A 88 -10.55 24.96 7.38
N ARG A 89 -10.76 24.78 6.08
CA ARG A 89 -10.50 25.80 5.05
C ARG A 89 -11.64 26.83 4.93
N GLN A 90 -12.80 26.53 5.49
CA GLN A 90 -13.98 27.38 5.49
C GLN A 90 -14.15 28.14 6.81
N ILE A 91 -13.38 27.79 7.85
CA ILE A 91 -13.38 28.52 9.12
C ILE A 91 -12.80 29.92 8.89
N PRO A 92 -13.52 31.00 9.22
CA PRO A 92 -12.98 32.35 9.18
C PRO A 92 -11.70 32.47 10.04
N PRO A 93 -10.70 33.26 9.63
CA PRO A 93 -9.44 33.38 10.35
C PRO A 93 -9.64 33.83 11.81
N GLU A 94 -10.67 34.62 12.10
CA GLU A 94 -11.02 35.07 13.44
C GLU A 94 -11.50 33.91 14.33
N THR A 95 -12.39 33.07 13.80
CA THR A 95 -12.87 31.87 14.53
C THR A 95 -11.73 30.88 14.76
N LEU A 96 -10.86 30.71 13.77
CA LEU A 96 -9.68 29.86 13.91
C LEU A 96 -8.70 30.40 14.97
N ALA A 97 -8.53 31.72 15.04
CA ALA A 97 -7.71 32.38 16.06
C ALA A 97 -8.27 32.17 17.47
N GLU A 98 -9.60 32.26 17.68
CA GLU A 98 -10.19 31.97 18.98
C GLU A 98 -9.99 30.50 19.38
N ILE A 99 -10.18 29.55 18.46
CA ILE A 99 -9.89 28.13 18.71
C ILE A 99 -8.43 27.93 19.13
N PHE A 100 -7.48 28.62 18.47
CA PHE A 100 -6.07 28.53 18.83
C PHE A 100 -5.79 29.03 20.24
N VAL A 101 -6.46 30.10 20.69
CA VAL A 101 -6.29 30.64 22.05
C VAL A 101 -6.81 29.65 23.10
N GLU A 102 -7.94 29.00 22.84
CA GLU A 102 -8.49 27.95 23.71
C GLU A 102 -7.61 26.68 23.78
N CYS A 103 -6.72 26.49 22.80
CA CYS A 103 -5.77 25.38 22.76
C CYS A 103 -4.44 25.66 23.51
N LEU A 104 -4.30 26.83 24.13
CA LEU A 104 -3.10 27.15 24.91
C LEU A 104 -3.00 26.28 26.18
N PRO A 105 -1.79 25.85 26.58
CA PRO A 105 -1.61 25.06 27.79
C PRO A 105 -2.16 25.77 29.04
N THR A 106 -3.03 25.11 29.80
CA THR A 106 -3.64 25.67 31.02
C THR A 106 -2.73 25.55 32.26
N ALA A 107 -1.80 24.60 32.26
CA ALA A 107 -0.88 24.38 33.37
C ALA A 107 0.38 25.24 33.22
N PRO A 108 0.97 25.75 34.32
CA PRO A 108 2.26 26.42 34.32
C PRO A 108 3.38 25.39 34.05
N SER A 109 3.48 24.97 32.80
CA SER A 109 4.68 24.32 32.28
C SER A 109 5.74 25.41 32.17
N TYR A 110 6.96 25.15 32.69
CA TYR A 110 8.11 26.00 32.41
C TYR A 110 8.21 26.26 30.90
N PRO A 111 8.66 27.44 30.43
CA PRO A 111 8.59 27.84 29.02
C PRO A 111 9.60 27.03 28.19
N VAL A 112 9.31 25.75 27.99
CA VAL A 112 9.96 24.92 26.99
C VAL A 112 9.32 25.36 25.69
N ARG A 113 10.10 26.04 24.86
CA ARG A 113 9.74 26.43 23.48
C ARG A 113 9.63 25.17 22.60
N SER A 114 8.69 24.29 22.94
CA SER A 114 8.46 23.02 22.26
C SER A 114 7.68 23.26 20.98
N LEU A 115 8.19 22.74 19.86
CA LEU A 115 7.45 22.73 18.60
C LEU A 115 6.25 21.77 18.63
N ALA A 116 6.12 20.94 19.68
CA ALA A 116 5.01 20.03 19.89
C ALA A 116 3.86 20.66 20.72
N GLU A 117 4.00 21.89 21.20
CA GLU A 117 3.00 22.56 22.04
C GLU A 117 2.54 23.90 21.43
N ALA A 118 1.32 24.32 21.76
CA ALA A 118 0.80 25.62 21.37
C ALA A 118 1.54 26.74 22.14
N PRO A 119 1.81 27.89 21.48
CA PRO A 119 1.34 28.27 20.15
C PRO A 119 2.24 27.79 19.00
N LEU A 120 3.41 27.20 19.26
CA LEU A 120 4.42 26.89 18.23
C LEU A 120 3.96 25.79 17.27
N ILE A 121 3.29 24.74 17.75
CA ILE A 121 2.75 23.67 16.91
C ILE A 121 1.77 24.19 15.85
N LEU A 122 1.00 25.24 16.19
CA LEU A 122 0.02 25.85 15.29
C LEU A 122 0.70 26.53 14.09
N THR A 123 1.97 26.92 14.22
CA THR A 123 2.73 27.54 13.13
C THR A 123 3.25 26.55 12.09
N ILE A 124 3.29 25.24 12.40
CA ILE A 124 3.91 24.22 11.53
C ILE A 124 2.92 23.31 10.81
N ILE A 125 1.61 23.43 11.09
CA ILE A 125 0.57 22.58 10.48
C ILE A 125 0.37 22.90 8.99
N CYS A 126 0.10 24.16 8.65
CA CYS A 126 -0.01 24.60 7.26
C CYS A 126 0.24 26.11 7.12
N ARG A 127 0.34 26.60 5.87
CA ARG A 127 0.61 28.02 5.59
C ARG A 127 -0.49 28.95 6.13
N ASP A 128 -1.75 28.55 6.02
CA ASP A 128 -2.88 29.36 6.49
C ASP A 128 -2.94 29.43 8.02
N TRP A 129 -2.74 28.30 8.70
CA TRP A 129 -2.67 28.24 10.17
C TRP A 129 -1.48 29.06 10.69
N ARG A 130 -0.33 28.96 10.03
CA ARG A 130 0.84 29.80 10.35
C ARG A 130 0.53 31.28 10.23
N ARG A 131 -0.12 31.69 9.15
CA ARG A 131 -0.53 33.09 8.95
C ARG A 131 -1.42 33.54 10.10
N VAL A 132 -2.49 32.80 10.40
CA VAL A 132 -3.43 33.13 11.49
C VAL A 132 -2.73 33.17 12.84
N ALA A 133 -1.89 32.19 13.16
CA ALA A 133 -1.15 32.15 14.42
C ALA A 133 -0.22 33.36 14.59
N LEU A 134 0.53 33.72 13.54
CA LEU A 134 1.44 34.88 13.58
C LEU A 134 0.69 36.22 13.62
N THR A 135 -0.50 36.31 13.04
CA THR A 135 -1.34 37.53 13.08
C THR A 135 -2.24 37.62 14.30
N THR A 136 -2.12 36.70 15.27
CA THR A 136 -2.94 36.67 16.50
C THR A 136 -2.06 36.95 17.73
N PRO A 137 -1.89 38.22 18.16
CA PRO A 137 -0.99 38.58 19.26
C PRO A 137 -1.29 37.87 20.59
N ARG A 138 -2.57 37.57 20.87
CA ARG A 138 -3.02 36.88 22.09
C ARG A 138 -2.34 35.53 22.30
N LEU A 139 -1.96 34.82 21.22
CA LEU A 139 -1.28 33.52 21.31
C LEU A 139 0.14 33.62 21.87
N TRP A 140 0.77 34.78 21.74
CA TRP A 140 2.18 34.99 22.08
C TRP A 140 2.36 35.69 23.42
N ALA A 141 1.27 36.14 24.06
CA ALA A 141 1.30 36.89 25.31
C ALA A 141 1.83 36.07 26.51
N SER A 142 1.78 34.75 26.45
CA SER A 142 2.28 33.85 27.51
C SER A 142 3.74 33.39 27.29
N LEU A 143 4.35 33.72 26.15
CA LEU A 143 5.75 33.39 25.85
C LEU A 143 6.67 34.52 26.33
N HIS A 144 7.14 34.41 27.58
CA HIS A 144 8.19 35.26 28.15
C HIS A 144 9.60 34.70 27.90
#